data_AF-A0A955VD71-F1
#
_entry.id   AF-A0A955VD71-F1
#
_cell.length_a   1.000
_cell.length_b   1.000
_cell.length_c   1.000
_cell.angle_alpha   90.00
_cell.angle_beta   90.00
_cell.angle_gamma   90.00
#
_symmetry.space_group_name_H-M   'P 1'
#
loop_
_entity.id
_entity.type
_entity.pdbx_description
1 polymer ?
#
loop_
_entity_poly.entity_id
_entity_poly.type
_entity_poly.pdbx_seq_one_letter_code
_entity_poly.pdbx_strand_id
1 'polypeptide(L)'
;DGQDNCPDDVNPGQENADGDTAGDACDPCPADPAKIDPGECGCGTPDVDVNPAPNGDGELDCFQTDSCLDDPLKLNPGACGCGVPDDDRDGDGIYDCNDLCPDDHDKAVPGSCGCGVPDGDLDADGVLDCHDNCPETKNADQAECDGNGVGAACDVDPAECCGDGVKDVHETDVDCGGGACAACVYGEGCAVAGDCASGVCLDQGDADTCGCAGPGTCPDGVCDAATSLCVECLVNGDCAGATDQCQPETCDAGASQCVASPLDCGERVFYGVVEGPGGELASIRCTVDGGGVPDCDMESGALKLYPPLCGG
;
A
#
# COMPACT_ATOMS: atom_id res chain seq x y z
N ASP A 1 19.10 89.57 -18.78
CA ASP A 1 20.31 89.72 -17.93
C ASP A 1 20.56 88.33 -17.30
N GLY A 2 21.57 88.13 -16.45
CA GLY A 2 21.78 86.79 -15.84
C GLY A 2 20.76 86.40 -14.76
N GLN A 3 19.64 87.12 -14.65
CA GLN A 3 18.59 86.96 -13.64
C GLN A 3 17.23 86.62 -14.26
N ASP A 4 17.14 86.51 -15.58
CA ASP A 4 15.89 86.24 -16.30
C ASP A 4 15.62 84.73 -16.36
N ASN A 5 14.53 84.27 -15.72
CA ASN A 5 14.09 82.87 -15.74
C ASN A 5 13.26 82.49 -16.97
N CYS A 6 12.99 83.41 -17.89
CA CYS A 6 12.42 83.13 -19.21
C CYS A 6 13.06 84.01 -20.31
N PRO A 7 14.28 83.71 -20.76
CA PRO A 7 15.05 84.60 -21.64
C PRO A 7 14.40 84.98 -22.98
N ASP A 8 13.48 84.13 -23.47
CA ASP A 8 12.79 84.29 -24.75
C ASP A 8 11.34 84.78 -24.60
N ASP A 9 10.79 84.80 -23.38
CA ASP A 9 9.40 85.18 -23.09
C ASP A 9 9.34 86.37 -22.13
N VAL A 10 8.45 87.32 -22.41
CA VAL A 10 8.36 88.54 -21.59
C VAL A 10 7.63 88.25 -20.28
N ASN A 11 8.37 88.13 -19.17
CA ASN A 11 7.82 87.88 -17.83
C ASN A 11 8.43 88.81 -16.74
N PRO A 12 8.04 90.10 -16.69
CA PRO A 12 8.62 91.06 -15.75
C PRO A 12 8.45 90.72 -14.26
N GLY A 13 7.46 89.88 -13.92
CA GLY A 13 7.21 89.42 -12.56
C GLY A 13 8.11 88.27 -12.12
N GLN A 14 8.80 87.60 -13.06
CA GLN A 14 9.72 86.49 -12.81
C GLN A 14 9.09 85.42 -11.88
N GLU A 15 7.79 85.18 -12.05
CA GLU A 15 7.07 84.15 -11.32
C GLU A 15 7.68 82.77 -11.63
N ASN A 16 7.76 81.93 -10.60
CA ASN A 16 8.28 80.57 -10.65
C ASN A 16 7.66 79.82 -9.46
N ALA A 17 6.51 79.21 -9.70
CA ALA A 17 5.62 78.70 -8.66
C ALA A 17 6.15 77.40 -8.03
N ASP A 18 6.86 76.56 -8.77
CA ASP A 18 7.47 75.33 -8.26
C ASP A 18 8.97 75.45 -7.97
N GLY A 19 9.62 76.50 -8.46
CA GLY A 19 10.99 76.87 -8.13
C GLY A 19 12.04 76.19 -8.99
N ASP A 20 11.68 75.71 -10.18
CA ASP A 20 12.61 75.06 -11.09
C ASP A 20 13.44 76.07 -11.92
N THR A 21 14.08 75.62 -13.01
CA THR A 21 14.92 76.51 -13.81
C THR A 21 14.16 77.38 -14.82
N ALA A 22 12.90 77.07 -15.11
CA ALA A 22 11.99 77.85 -15.94
C ALA A 22 11.07 78.73 -15.07
N GLY A 23 10.62 79.86 -15.60
CA GLY A 23 9.57 80.66 -14.94
C GLY A 23 8.19 80.30 -15.48
N ASP A 24 7.13 80.62 -14.72
CA ASP A 24 5.73 80.28 -15.06
C ASP A 24 5.30 80.69 -16.49
N ALA A 25 5.96 81.70 -17.06
CA ALA A 25 5.66 82.22 -18.38
C ALA A 25 6.24 81.37 -19.54
N CYS A 26 7.30 80.62 -19.28
CA CYS A 26 7.99 79.75 -20.25
C CYS A 26 8.07 78.30 -19.77
N ASP A 27 7.35 77.98 -18.69
CA ASP A 27 7.21 76.64 -18.15
C ASP A 27 5.82 76.08 -18.50
N PRO A 28 5.75 75.15 -19.47
CA PRO A 28 4.56 74.35 -19.75
C PRO A 28 4.00 73.53 -18.56
N CYS A 29 4.79 73.31 -17.50
CA CYS A 29 4.44 72.57 -16.31
C CYS A 29 4.71 73.37 -15.01
N PRO A 30 4.07 74.55 -14.82
CA PRO A 30 4.41 75.56 -13.80
C PRO A 30 4.10 75.16 -12.34
N ALA A 31 3.83 73.88 -12.09
CA ALA A 31 3.59 73.32 -10.77
C ALA A 31 4.33 71.99 -10.54
N ASP A 32 5.16 71.55 -11.49
CA ASP A 32 5.95 70.33 -11.43
C ASP A 32 7.44 70.67 -11.51
N PRO A 33 8.13 70.81 -10.37
CA PRO A 33 9.52 71.26 -10.35
C PRO A 33 10.51 70.24 -10.95
N ALA A 34 10.04 69.04 -11.32
CA ALA A 34 10.84 68.01 -11.96
C ALA A 34 10.69 68.01 -13.49
N LYS A 35 9.75 68.77 -14.05
CA LYS A 35 9.47 68.79 -15.49
C LYS A 35 9.17 70.21 -15.99
N ILE A 36 9.92 70.62 -17.01
CA ILE A 36 9.63 71.82 -17.79
C ILE A 36 8.76 71.47 -19.02
N ASP A 37 8.96 70.29 -19.61
CA ASP A 37 8.19 69.81 -20.77
C ASP A 37 7.14 68.79 -20.29
N PRO A 38 5.85 68.91 -20.64
CA PRO A 38 4.84 67.94 -20.22
C PRO A 38 5.10 66.56 -20.81
N GLY A 39 5.79 66.47 -21.95
CA GLY A 39 6.05 65.19 -22.61
C GLY A 39 4.77 64.43 -22.97
N GLU A 40 4.86 63.10 -23.08
CA GLU A 40 3.72 62.25 -23.44
C GLU A 40 2.81 61.97 -22.24
N CYS A 41 3.37 61.96 -21.02
CA CYS A 41 2.66 61.70 -19.77
C CYS A 41 2.03 62.93 -19.11
N GLY A 42 2.27 64.12 -19.66
CA GLY A 42 1.87 65.38 -19.04
C GLY A 42 2.71 65.75 -17.81
N CYS A 43 2.29 66.83 -17.14
CA CYS A 43 2.91 67.32 -15.91
C CYS A 43 2.54 66.45 -14.70
N GLY A 44 3.45 66.32 -13.73
CA GLY A 44 3.28 65.58 -12.48
C GLY A 44 3.59 64.08 -12.58
N THR A 45 3.87 63.57 -13.79
CA THR A 45 4.18 62.15 -14.04
C THR A 45 5.44 62.04 -14.88
N PRO A 46 6.56 61.50 -14.37
CA PRO A 46 7.79 61.30 -15.14
C PRO A 46 7.58 60.56 -16.47
N ASP A 47 8.15 61.05 -17.58
CA ASP A 47 8.23 60.30 -18.86
C ASP A 47 9.40 59.30 -18.80
N VAL A 48 9.40 58.47 -17.76
CA VAL A 48 10.42 57.43 -17.60
C VAL A 48 9.72 56.09 -17.43
N ASP A 49 10.25 55.11 -18.15
CA ASP A 49 10.01 53.69 -17.88
C ASP A 49 10.79 53.35 -16.59
N VAL A 50 10.09 53.11 -15.47
CA VAL A 50 10.75 52.72 -14.22
C VAL A 50 11.19 51.25 -14.19
N ASN A 51 10.96 50.50 -15.28
CA ASN A 51 11.40 49.12 -15.48
C ASN A 51 12.48 49.02 -16.60
N PRO A 52 13.73 49.49 -16.37
CA PRO A 52 14.77 49.59 -17.40
C PRO A 52 15.45 48.25 -17.81
N ALA A 53 14.75 47.12 -17.80
CA ALA A 53 15.24 45.80 -18.25
C ALA A 53 14.70 45.45 -19.67
N PRO A 54 15.30 44.50 -20.41
CA PRO A 54 15.63 44.65 -21.84
C PRO A 54 14.50 44.33 -22.84
N ASN A 55 13.22 44.41 -22.50
CA ASN A 55 12.14 44.12 -23.44
C ASN A 55 11.60 45.33 -24.20
N GLY A 56 12.00 46.57 -23.88
CA GLY A 56 11.85 47.74 -24.75
C GLY A 56 10.55 47.74 -25.57
N ASP A 57 9.41 47.62 -24.90
CA ASP A 57 8.11 47.74 -25.56
C ASP A 57 7.83 49.19 -25.96
N GLY A 58 8.56 50.14 -25.35
CA GLY A 58 8.56 51.55 -25.71
C GLY A 58 7.30 52.29 -25.26
N GLU A 59 6.55 51.74 -24.30
CA GLU A 59 5.33 52.34 -23.79
C GLU A 59 5.57 52.97 -22.40
N LEU A 60 5.26 54.27 -22.25
CA LEU A 60 5.46 54.98 -20.98
C LEU A 60 4.40 54.57 -19.95
N ASP A 61 4.83 54.35 -18.69
CA ASP A 61 3.99 53.87 -17.57
C ASP A 61 2.73 54.71 -17.27
N CYS A 62 2.70 55.96 -17.73
CA CYS A 62 1.57 56.86 -17.57
C CYS A 62 0.31 56.47 -18.38
N PHE A 63 0.41 55.50 -19.30
CA PHE A 63 -0.72 54.97 -20.06
C PHE A 63 -1.34 53.68 -19.46
N GLN A 64 -0.80 53.20 -18.32
CA GLN A 64 -1.24 52.11 -17.46
C GLN A 64 -2.30 51.15 -18.04
N THR A 65 -1.83 50.16 -18.80
CA THR A 65 -2.49 48.85 -18.88
C THR A 65 -1.69 47.76 -18.15
N ASP A 66 -0.56 48.11 -17.51
CA ASP A 66 0.25 47.16 -16.74
C ASP A 66 -0.38 46.90 -15.35
N SER A 67 -0.88 45.69 -15.18
CA SER A 67 -1.48 45.19 -13.94
C SER A 67 -0.50 44.36 -13.10
N CYS A 68 0.76 44.28 -13.52
CA CYS A 68 1.85 43.52 -12.90
C CYS A 68 3.12 44.37 -12.73
N LEU A 69 2.97 45.44 -11.95
CA LEU A 69 3.99 46.49 -11.73
C LEU A 69 5.40 46.01 -11.34
N ASP A 70 5.51 44.81 -10.75
CA ASP A 70 6.78 44.23 -10.28
C ASP A 70 7.32 43.10 -11.19
N ASP A 71 6.59 42.70 -12.25
CA ASP A 71 7.01 41.66 -13.19
C ASP A 71 7.42 42.25 -14.56
N PRO A 72 8.73 42.38 -14.84
CA PRO A 72 9.21 43.03 -16.05
C PRO A 72 8.90 42.26 -17.35
N LEU A 73 8.46 40.99 -17.27
CA LEU A 73 8.19 40.15 -18.45
C LEU A 73 6.69 39.97 -18.72
N LYS A 74 5.81 40.56 -17.90
CA LYS A 74 4.38 40.27 -17.94
C LYS A 74 3.54 41.50 -17.60
N LEU A 75 2.79 42.02 -18.57
CA LEU A 75 1.93 43.20 -18.42
C LEU A 75 0.59 42.93 -17.73
N ASN A 76 0.12 41.68 -17.76
CA ASN A 76 -1.18 41.29 -17.22
C ASN A 76 -1.04 40.01 -16.40
N PRO A 77 -1.72 39.88 -15.24
CA PRO A 77 -1.58 38.71 -14.36
C PRO A 77 -1.82 37.37 -15.05
N GLY A 78 -2.59 37.30 -16.14
CA GLY A 78 -2.87 36.02 -16.79
C GLY A 78 -3.52 35.02 -15.83
N ALA A 79 -3.33 33.73 -16.09
CA ALA A 79 -3.88 32.64 -15.28
C ALA A 79 -2.97 32.28 -14.09
N CYS A 80 -1.66 32.52 -14.23
CA CYS A 80 -0.65 32.24 -13.20
C CYS A 80 -0.36 33.41 -12.26
N GLY A 81 -1.00 34.56 -12.46
CA GLY A 81 -0.68 35.78 -11.74
C GLY A 81 0.60 36.46 -12.25
N CYS A 82 0.98 37.55 -11.59
CA CYS A 82 2.25 38.22 -11.86
C CYS A 82 3.44 37.41 -11.31
N GLY A 83 4.59 37.49 -11.95
CA GLY A 83 5.84 36.83 -11.57
C GLY A 83 5.98 35.38 -12.07
N VAL A 84 4.94 34.83 -12.70
CA VAL A 84 4.90 33.44 -13.18
C VAL A 84 4.43 33.43 -14.64
N PRO A 85 5.21 32.87 -15.58
CA PRO A 85 4.79 32.69 -16.97
C PRO A 85 3.52 31.86 -17.08
N ASP A 86 2.63 32.23 -18.02
CA ASP A 86 1.50 31.40 -18.42
C ASP A 86 1.97 30.36 -19.47
N ASP A 87 2.93 29.52 -19.08
CA ASP A 87 3.40 28.41 -19.89
C ASP A 87 2.45 27.21 -19.73
N ASP A 88 2.23 26.50 -20.81
CA ASP A 88 1.44 25.27 -20.91
C ASP A 88 2.31 24.27 -21.66
N ARG A 89 3.12 23.52 -20.91
CA ARG A 89 4.24 22.74 -21.46
C ARG A 89 3.79 21.55 -22.31
N ASP A 90 2.68 20.93 -21.95
CA ASP A 90 2.15 19.76 -22.65
C ASP A 90 0.97 20.09 -23.58
N GLY A 91 0.37 21.27 -23.44
CA GLY A 91 -0.67 21.79 -24.32
C GLY A 91 -2.07 21.31 -23.99
N ASP A 92 -2.35 20.85 -22.76
CA ASP A 92 -3.68 20.38 -22.34
C ASP A 92 -4.67 21.52 -22.04
N GLY A 93 -4.17 22.76 -22.02
CA GLY A 93 -4.93 23.97 -21.73
C GLY A 93 -4.94 24.38 -20.26
N ILE A 94 -4.21 23.70 -19.39
CA ILE A 94 -3.97 24.05 -17.99
C ILE A 94 -2.52 24.50 -17.86
N TYR A 95 -2.34 25.79 -17.53
CA TYR A 95 -1.00 26.34 -17.37
C TYR A 95 -0.23 25.65 -16.24
N ASP A 96 1.08 25.46 -16.42
CA ASP A 96 2.02 24.80 -15.52
C ASP A 96 1.87 25.17 -14.04
N CYS A 97 1.54 26.44 -13.77
CA CYS A 97 1.38 26.96 -12.41
C CYS A 97 0.14 26.41 -11.68
N ASN A 98 -0.85 25.97 -12.44
CA ASN A 98 -2.11 25.39 -12.00
C ASN A 98 -2.21 23.89 -12.34
N ASP A 99 -1.15 23.34 -12.93
CA ASP A 99 -1.05 21.94 -13.33
C ASP A 99 -0.18 21.14 -12.35
N LEU A 100 -0.71 20.02 -11.87
CA LEU A 100 0.04 19.10 -11.00
C LEU A 100 0.81 18.03 -11.78
N CYS A 101 0.62 17.99 -13.10
CA CYS A 101 1.32 17.15 -14.05
C CYS A 101 1.72 17.93 -15.32
N PRO A 102 2.58 18.95 -15.22
CA PRO A 102 2.85 19.91 -16.31
C PRO A 102 3.51 19.36 -17.59
N ASP A 103 3.74 18.05 -17.67
CA ASP A 103 4.38 17.40 -18.81
C ASP A 103 3.49 16.24 -19.34
N ASP A 104 2.26 16.09 -18.84
CA ASP A 104 1.30 15.05 -19.21
C ASP A 104 -0.01 15.66 -19.74
N HIS A 105 -0.07 15.77 -21.06
CA HIS A 105 -1.22 16.36 -21.76
C HIS A 105 -2.56 15.69 -21.43
N ASP A 106 -2.55 14.40 -21.05
CA ASP A 106 -3.79 13.66 -20.80
C ASP A 106 -4.24 13.76 -19.33
N LYS A 107 -3.41 14.34 -18.44
CA LYS A 107 -3.71 14.52 -17.03
C LYS A 107 -3.14 15.81 -16.47
N ALA A 108 -4.01 16.67 -15.97
CA ALA A 108 -3.60 17.81 -15.12
C ALA A 108 -3.44 17.49 -13.62
N VAL A 109 -3.80 16.26 -13.21
CA VAL A 109 -3.65 15.80 -11.83
C VAL A 109 -3.06 14.39 -11.79
N PRO A 110 -2.11 14.08 -10.89
CA PRO A 110 -1.42 12.79 -10.89
C PRO A 110 -2.36 11.59 -10.70
N GLY A 111 -3.46 11.75 -9.98
CA GLY A 111 -4.31 10.61 -9.64
C GLY A 111 -3.58 9.59 -8.76
N SER A 112 -3.97 8.33 -8.84
CA SER A 112 -3.43 7.24 -8.02
C SER A 112 -2.19 6.59 -8.65
N CYS A 113 -2.10 6.62 -9.98
CA CYS A 113 -0.95 6.11 -10.73
C CYS A 113 0.14 7.15 -10.97
N GLY A 114 -0.12 8.43 -10.68
CA GLY A 114 0.80 9.53 -10.97
C GLY A 114 0.62 10.10 -12.38
N CYS A 115 1.48 11.07 -12.72
CA CYS A 115 1.55 11.64 -14.06
C CYS A 115 2.18 10.63 -15.04
N GLY A 116 1.74 10.67 -16.30
CA GLY A 116 2.20 9.84 -17.41
C GLY A 116 1.61 8.43 -17.44
N VAL A 117 0.79 8.05 -16.47
CA VAL A 117 0.21 6.70 -16.34
C VAL A 117 -1.30 6.82 -16.14
N PRO A 118 -2.16 6.39 -17.08
CA PRO A 118 -3.61 6.44 -16.92
C PRO A 118 -4.09 5.74 -15.65
N ASP A 119 -5.09 6.32 -14.95
CA ASP A 119 -5.81 5.62 -13.88
C ASP A 119 -6.86 4.69 -14.49
N GLY A 120 -6.40 3.77 -15.35
CA GLY A 120 -7.20 2.74 -15.99
C GLY A 120 -7.35 1.51 -15.10
N ASP A 121 -8.41 0.75 -15.35
CA ASP A 121 -8.68 -0.57 -14.78
C ASP A 121 -9.23 -1.41 -15.95
N LEU A 122 -8.32 -2.11 -16.62
CA LEU A 122 -8.54 -2.73 -17.91
C LEU A 122 -9.49 -3.93 -17.82
N ASP A 123 -9.45 -4.67 -16.71
CA ASP A 123 -10.31 -5.82 -16.50
C ASP A 123 -11.53 -5.55 -15.61
N ALA A 124 -11.61 -4.37 -14.99
CA ALA A 124 -12.67 -3.91 -14.11
C ALA A 124 -12.85 -4.79 -12.86
N ASP A 125 -11.76 -5.11 -12.17
CA ASP A 125 -11.77 -5.78 -10.87
C ASP A 125 -11.73 -4.82 -9.67
N GLY A 126 -11.43 -3.54 -9.91
CA GLY A 126 -11.35 -2.48 -8.91
C GLY A 126 -9.92 -2.10 -8.49
N VAL A 127 -8.90 -2.76 -9.02
CA VAL A 127 -7.49 -2.39 -8.90
C VAL A 127 -7.07 -1.67 -10.19
N LEU A 128 -6.31 -0.58 -10.05
CA LEU A 128 -5.85 0.15 -11.23
C LEU A 128 -4.67 -0.58 -11.87
N ASP A 129 -4.55 -0.54 -13.20
CA ASP A 129 -3.52 -1.25 -13.99
C ASP A 129 -2.09 -1.04 -13.44
N CYS A 130 -1.81 0.15 -12.88
CA CYS A 130 -0.49 0.51 -12.34
C CYS A 130 -0.19 -0.10 -10.96
N HIS A 131 -1.21 -0.60 -10.28
CA HIS A 131 -1.17 -1.27 -8.98
C HIS A 131 -1.67 -2.72 -9.06
N ASP A 132 -1.93 -3.20 -10.28
CA ASP A 132 -2.48 -4.52 -10.55
C ASP A 132 -1.38 -5.50 -10.97
N ASN A 133 -1.20 -6.57 -10.20
CA ASN A 133 -0.27 -7.66 -10.51
C ASN A 133 -0.81 -8.61 -11.59
N CYS A 134 -2.05 -8.42 -12.05
CA CYS A 134 -2.67 -9.07 -13.21
C CYS A 134 -3.56 -8.12 -14.05
N PRO A 135 -3.01 -7.12 -14.76
CA PRO A 135 -3.78 -6.05 -15.42
C PRO A 135 -4.85 -6.46 -16.46
N GLU A 136 -4.89 -7.73 -16.86
CA GLU A 136 -5.88 -8.24 -17.83
C GLU A 136 -6.80 -9.32 -17.23
N THR A 137 -6.60 -9.72 -15.96
CA THR A 137 -7.28 -10.86 -15.33
C THR A 137 -7.71 -10.56 -13.89
N LYS A 138 -9.02 -10.42 -13.71
CA LYS A 138 -9.62 -9.97 -12.45
C LYS A 138 -9.13 -10.75 -11.23
N ASN A 139 -8.52 -10.04 -10.28
CA ASN A 139 -8.05 -10.52 -8.99
C ASN A 139 -7.97 -9.36 -7.98
N ALA A 140 -9.13 -8.85 -7.58
CA ALA A 140 -9.24 -7.68 -6.70
C ALA A 140 -8.55 -7.83 -5.32
N ASP A 141 -8.20 -9.04 -4.93
CA ASP A 141 -7.44 -9.37 -3.72
C ASP A 141 -5.92 -9.29 -3.90
N GLN A 142 -5.44 -9.16 -5.14
CA GLN A 142 -4.03 -9.03 -5.53
C GLN A 142 -3.16 -10.14 -4.93
N ALA A 143 -3.73 -11.34 -4.79
CA ALA A 143 -3.02 -12.48 -4.22
C ALA A 143 -1.78 -12.83 -5.06
N GLU A 144 -0.66 -13.02 -4.36
CA GLU A 144 0.65 -13.36 -4.90
C GLU A 144 1.22 -14.49 -4.05
N CYS A 145 1.78 -15.52 -4.68
CA CYS A 145 2.19 -16.75 -4.00
C CYS A 145 3.71 -16.88 -3.85
N ASP A 146 4.48 -16.52 -4.88
CA ASP A 146 5.92 -16.81 -4.96
C ASP A 146 6.80 -15.56 -4.70
N GLY A 147 6.19 -14.38 -4.55
CA GLY A 147 6.91 -13.13 -4.30
C GLY A 147 7.56 -12.51 -5.56
N ASN A 148 7.16 -12.91 -6.77
CA ASN A 148 7.73 -12.42 -8.03
C ASN A 148 7.09 -11.12 -8.58
N GLY A 149 6.00 -10.64 -7.98
CA GLY A 149 5.22 -9.46 -8.35
C GLY A 149 4.09 -9.72 -9.38
N VAL A 150 3.83 -10.97 -9.75
CA VAL A 150 2.74 -11.42 -10.63
C VAL A 150 1.64 -12.04 -9.79
N GLY A 151 0.38 -11.69 -10.09
CA GLY A 151 -0.75 -12.22 -9.35
C GLY A 151 -1.03 -13.68 -9.70
N ALA A 152 -1.48 -14.44 -8.71
CA ALA A 152 -1.78 -15.86 -8.88
C ALA A 152 -2.85 -16.13 -9.96
N ALA A 153 -3.71 -15.15 -10.25
CA ALA A 153 -4.76 -15.27 -11.28
C ALA A 153 -4.22 -15.30 -12.73
N CYS A 154 -3.05 -14.72 -12.98
CA CYS A 154 -2.41 -14.65 -14.29
C CYS A 154 -1.02 -15.31 -14.34
N ASP A 155 -0.60 -15.95 -13.25
CA ASP A 155 0.60 -16.77 -13.22
C ASP A 155 0.37 -18.10 -13.96
N VAL A 156 1.35 -18.49 -14.75
CA VAL A 156 1.33 -19.71 -15.58
C VAL A 156 1.83 -20.95 -14.81
N ASP A 157 2.36 -20.79 -13.59
CA ASP A 157 2.78 -21.91 -12.73
C ASP A 157 2.06 -21.91 -11.36
N PRO A 158 0.77 -22.32 -11.31
CA PRO A 158 0.01 -22.38 -10.06
C PRO A 158 0.52 -23.42 -9.04
N ALA A 159 1.56 -24.21 -9.37
CA ALA A 159 2.15 -25.16 -8.43
C ALA A 159 3.03 -24.47 -7.36
N GLU A 160 3.38 -23.18 -7.56
CA GLU A 160 4.23 -22.44 -6.62
C GLU A 160 3.45 -21.91 -5.39
N CYS A 161 2.11 -21.86 -5.43
CA CYS A 161 1.25 -21.49 -4.29
C CYS A 161 1.20 -22.56 -3.19
N CYS A 162 1.55 -23.79 -3.50
CA CYS A 162 1.27 -24.98 -2.68
C CYS A 162 2.24 -25.20 -1.51
N GLY A 163 2.87 -24.15 -0.99
CA GLY A 163 3.96 -24.27 -0.01
C GLY A 163 4.34 -22.97 0.69
N ASP A 164 3.43 -21.99 0.72
CA ASP A 164 3.64 -20.69 1.34
C ASP A 164 3.18 -20.63 2.81
N GLY A 165 2.51 -21.68 3.29
CA GLY A 165 2.03 -21.81 4.67
C GLY A 165 0.71 -21.10 4.95
N VAL A 166 -0.02 -20.63 3.93
CA VAL A 166 -1.33 -20.01 4.08
C VAL A 166 -2.36 -20.68 3.17
N LYS A 167 -3.56 -20.91 3.70
CA LYS A 167 -4.68 -21.40 2.88
C LYS A 167 -5.18 -20.27 1.98
N ASP A 168 -4.89 -20.37 0.69
CA ASP A 168 -5.30 -19.41 -0.33
C ASP A 168 -6.46 -19.95 -1.21
N VAL A 169 -6.71 -19.32 -2.37
CA VAL A 169 -7.81 -19.69 -3.27
C VAL A 169 -7.51 -20.88 -4.20
N HIS A 170 -6.23 -21.28 -4.31
CA HIS A 170 -5.78 -22.39 -5.15
C HIS A 170 -5.72 -23.72 -4.39
N GLU A 171 -6.08 -23.67 -3.11
CA GLU A 171 -5.96 -24.76 -2.17
C GLU A 171 -7.31 -25.12 -1.53
N THR A 172 -7.43 -26.35 -1.09
CA THR A 172 -8.57 -26.77 -0.26
C THR A 172 -8.21 -26.96 1.20
N ASP A 173 -6.92 -27.07 1.52
CA ASP A 173 -6.34 -26.77 2.82
C ASP A 173 -4.92 -26.23 2.70
N VAL A 174 -4.34 -25.73 3.80
CA VAL A 174 -3.02 -25.09 3.81
C VAL A 174 -1.97 -25.94 3.05
N ASP A 175 -1.41 -25.40 1.98
CA ASP A 175 -0.37 -26.03 1.13
C ASP A 175 -0.82 -27.30 0.38
N CYS A 176 -2.13 -27.52 0.20
CA CYS A 176 -2.64 -28.74 -0.46
C CYS A 176 -4.02 -28.63 -1.14
N GLY A 177 -4.25 -29.55 -2.07
CA GLY A 177 -5.54 -29.69 -2.78
C GLY A 177 -5.74 -28.71 -3.94
N GLY A 178 -6.98 -28.48 -4.36
CA GLY A 178 -7.31 -27.48 -5.41
C GLY A 178 -6.78 -27.80 -6.81
N GLY A 179 -6.30 -29.03 -7.04
CA GLY A 179 -5.90 -29.57 -8.35
C GLY A 179 -4.54 -29.13 -8.88
N ALA A 180 -4.07 -27.92 -8.54
CA ALA A 180 -2.70 -27.46 -8.83
C ALA A 180 -1.70 -27.97 -7.79
N CYS A 181 -2.14 -28.13 -6.53
CA CYS A 181 -1.29 -28.56 -5.43
C CYS A 181 -1.25 -30.07 -5.24
N ALA A 182 -0.25 -30.50 -4.46
CA ALA A 182 -0.20 -31.86 -3.97
C ALA A 182 -1.50 -32.18 -3.23
N ALA A 183 -2.01 -33.40 -3.41
CA ALA A 183 -3.25 -33.79 -2.79
C ALA A 183 -3.11 -33.83 -1.26
N CYS A 184 -4.08 -33.26 -0.57
CA CYS A 184 -4.19 -33.19 0.87
C CYS A 184 -4.18 -34.58 1.52
N VAL A 185 -3.57 -34.66 2.69
CA VAL A 185 -3.55 -35.87 3.52
C VAL A 185 -4.84 -36.02 4.31
N TYR A 186 -5.01 -37.14 5.00
CA TYR A 186 -6.19 -37.41 5.81
C TYR A 186 -6.48 -36.30 6.83
N GLY A 187 -7.75 -35.89 6.92
CA GLY A 187 -8.22 -34.90 7.88
C GLY A 187 -8.13 -33.44 7.43
N GLU A 188 -7.33 -33.15 6.41
CA GLU A 188 -7.25 -31.83 5.78
C GLU A 188 -8.48 -31.56 4.92
N GLY A 189 -8.77 -30.29 4.67
CA GLY A 189 -9.88 -29.77 3.90
C GLY A 189 -9.85 -30.17 2.42
N CYS A 190 -11.02 -30.45 1.87
CA CYS A 190 -11.20 -30.78 0.46
C CYS A 190 -12.51 -30.18 -0.08
N ALA A 191 -12.61 -30.03 -1.40
CA ALA A 191 -13.85 -29.67 -2.09
C ALA A 191 -14.31 -30.77 -3.04
N VAL A 192 -13.36 -31.52 -3.62
CA VAL A 192 -13.58 -32.65 -4.50
C VAL A 192 -12.67 -33.81 -4.14
N ALA A 193 -13.04 -35.02 -4.56
CA ALA A 193 -12.25 -36.24 -4.37
C ALA A 193 -10.78 -36.10 -4.82
N GLY A 194 -10.52 -35.33 -5.89
CA GLY A 194 -9.18 -35.11 -6.43
C GLY A 194 -8.26 -34.30 -5.53
N ASP A 195 -8.81 -33.57 -4.55
CA ASP A 195 -8.02 -32.80 -3.61
C ASP A 195 -7.33 -33.68 -2.58
N CYS A 196 -7.76 -34.93 -2.42
CA CYS A 196 -7.26 -35.84 -1.40
C CYS A 196 -6.34 -36.89 -1.99
N ALA A 197 -5.23 -37.18 -1.30
CA ALA A 197 -4.31 -38.25 -1.70
C ALA A 197 -5.02 -39.62 -1.77
N SER A 198 -6.08 -39.80 -0.99
CA SER A 198 -6.96 -40.97 -1.00
C SER A 198 -7.95 -41.03 -2.17
N GLY A 199 -8.22 -39.90 -2.83
CA GLY A 199 -9.32 -39.79 -3.78
C GLY A 199 -10.70 -39.74 -3.13
N VAL A 200 -10.81 -39.50 -1.82
CA VAL A 200 -12.07 -39.50 -1.08
C VAL A 200 -12.21 -38.21 -0.28
N CYS A 201 -13.15 -37.36 -0.69
CA CYS A 201 -13.57 -36.17 0.06
C CYS A 201 -14.93 -36.44 0.73
N LEU A 202 -15.00 -36.29 2.05
CA LEU A 202 -16.18 -36.61 2.86
C LEU A 202 -16.94 -35.35 3.23
N ASP A 203 -18.25 -35.34 2.95
CA ASP A 203 -19.17 -34.30 3.40
C ASP A 203 -19.49 -34.52 4.89
N GLN A 204 -18.90 -33.68 5.75
CA GLN A 204 -19.18 -33.67 7.20
C GLN A 204 -20.06 -32.48 7.63
N GLY A 205 -20.69 -31.79 6.68
CA GLY A 205 -21.65 -30.71 6.94
C GLY A 205 -21.06 -29.35 7.35
N ASP A 206 -20.03 -29.34 8.22
CA ASP A 206 -19.43 -28.10 8.73
C ASP A 206 -18.07 -27.77 8.07
N ALA A 207 -17.37 -28.78 7.53
CA ALA A 207 -16.21 -28.67 6.65
C ALA A 207 -15.92 -30.04 6.00
N ASP A 208 -15.78 -30.06 4.68
CA ASP A 208 -15.45 -31.28 3.92
C ASP A 208 -13.97 -31.62 4.14
N THR A 209 -13.69 -32.89 4.47
CA THR A 209 -12.34 -33.35 4.83
C THR A 209 -11.93 -34.61 4.09
N CYS A 210 -10.62 -34.75 3.86
CA CYS A 210 -10.04 -35.89 3.19
C CYS A 210 -10.21 -37.16 4.01
N GLY A 211 -11.02 -38.07 3.46
CA GLY A 211 -11.25 -39.40 3.98
C GLY A 211 -10.30 -40.43 3.39
N CYS A 212 -10.67 -41.69 3.46
CA CYS A 212 -9.73 -42.80 3.25
C CYS A 212 -10.11 -43.66 2.06
N ALA A 213 -9.10 -44.15 1.34
CA ALA A 213 -9.30 -44.95 0.16
C ALA A 213 -9.52 -46.43 0.53
N GLY A 214 -10.65 -47.04 0.12
CA GLY A 214 -10.92 -48.46 0.33
C GLY A 214 -12.31 -48.93 -0.13
N PRO A 215 -12.52 -50.24 -0.35
CA PRO A 215 -13.79 -50.77 -0.83
C PRO A 215 -14.89 -50.61 0.24
N GLY A 216 -15.74 -49.59 0.08
CA GLY A 216 -16.94 -49.38 0.90
C GLY A 216 -16.80 -48.42 2.08
N THR A 217 -15.82 -47.48 2.03
CA THR A 217 -15.56 -46.40 3.01
C THR A 217 -15.50 -46.91 4.46
N CYS A 218 -14.29 -47.29 4.90
CA CYS A 218 -13.88 -47.61 6.28
C CYS A 218 -15.04 -47.59 7.32
N PRO A 219 -15.63 -48.75 7.68
CA PRO A 219 -16.79 -48.82 8.60
C PRO A 219 -16.54 -48.23 9.99
N ASP A 220 -15.28 -48.12 10.39
CA ASP A 220 -14.78 -47.54 11.63
C ASP A 220 -14.10 -46.16 11.45
N GLY A 221 -13.88 -45.71 10.22
CA GLY A 221 -13.28 -44.42 9.89
C GLY A 221 -11.79 -44.27 10.24
N VAL A 222 -11.08 -45.37 10.53
CA VAL A 222 -9.69 -45.33 11.01
C VAL A 222 -8.70 -45.49 9.86
N CYS A 223 -7.72 -44.57 9.79
CA CYS A 223 -6.82 -44.45 8.66
C CYS A 223 -5.40 -44.18 9.11
N ASP A 224 -4.44 -44.66 8.32
CA ASP A 224 -3.04 -44.33 8.49
C ASP A 224 -2.79 -42.92 7.92
N ALA A 225 -2.40 -41.97 8.78
CA ALA A 225 -2.13 -40.59 8.41
C ALA A 225 -1.01 -40.44 7.37
N ALA A 226 -0.07 -41.39 7.29
CA ALA A 226 1.03 -41.36 6.33
C ALA A 226 0.67 -41.95 4.96
N THR A 227 -0.25 -42.92 4.91
CA THR A 227 -0.56 -43.67 3.67
C THR A 227 -1.97 -43.43 3.13
N SER A 228 -2.86 -42.79 3.91
CA SER A 228 -4.27 -42.53 3.55
C SER A 228 -5.08 -43.78 3.17
N LEU A 229 -4.60 -44.97 3.58
CA LEU A 229 -5.23 -46.27 3.36
C LEU A 229 -6.06 -46.69 4.57
N CYS A 230 -7.17 -47.39 4.32
CA CYS A 230 -7.94 -48.05 5.38
C CYS A 230 -7.08 -49.12 6.06
N VAL A 231 -6.95 -49.02 7.39
CA VAL A 231 -6.31 -50.06 8.21
C VAL A 231 -7.40 -50.96 8.74
N GLU A 232 -7.58 -52.15 8.15
CA GLU A 232 -8.47 -53.16 8.71
C GLU A 232 -7.79 -53.79 9.94
N CYS A 233 -8.19 -53.39 11.15
CA CYS A 233 -7.81 -54.09 12.39
C CYS A 233 -8.51 -55.46 12.48
N LEU A 234 -8.09 -56.43 11.67
CA LEU A 234 -8.71 -57.76 11.62
C LEU A 234 -8.03 -58.77 12.55
N VAL A 235 -6.77 -58.55 12.95
CA VAL A 235 -6.07 -59.45 13.88
C VAL A 235 -5.00 -58.76 14.73
N ASN A 236 -4.76 -59.29 15.93
CA ASN A 236 -3.66 -58.91 16.81
C ASN A 236 -2.31 -59.05 16.07
N GLY A 237 -1.78 -57.95 15.56
CA GLY A 237 -0.48 -57.90 14.87
C GLY A 237 -0.38 -56.89 13.71
N ASP A 238 -1.48 -56.28 13.27
CA ASP A 238 -1.50 -55.45 12.05
C ASP A 238 -0.98 -54.01 12.23
N CYS A 239 -0.74 -53.53 13.46
CA CYS A 239 -0.18 -52.19 13.74
C CYS A 239 1.35 -52.09 13.48
N ALA A 240 1.97 -53.12 12.89
CA ALA A 240 3.41 -53.15 12.61
C ALA A 240 3.73 -52.36 11.32
N GLY A 241 3.75 -51.03 11.42
CA GLY A 241 4.08 -50.15 10.29
C GLY A 241 3.97 -48.66 10.56
N ALA A 242 3.22 -48.25 11.60
CA ALA A 242 3.24 -46.87 12.07
C ALA A 242 4.65 -46.56 12.60
N THR A 243 5.35 -45.62 11.97
CA THR A 243 6.61 -45.07 12.46
C THR A 243 6.36 -44.16 13.66
N ASP A 244 5.78 -44.70 14.73
CA ASP A 244 5.80 -44.10 16.05
C ASP A 244 6.82 -44.81 16.95
N GLN A 245 7.41 -44.07 17.89
CA GLN A 245 8.60 -44.49 18.65
C GLN A 245 8.34 -45.60 19.69
N CYS A 246 7.12 -46.14 19.76
CA CYS A 246 6.70 -47.14 20.74
C CYS A 246 6.32 -48.48 20.08
N GLN A 247 7.29 -49.40 19.98
CA GLN A 247 7.04 -50.81 19.61
C GLN A 247 7.03 -51.70 20.86
N PRO A 248 6.08 -52.67 21.03
CA PRO A 248 5.01 -53.06 20.11
C PRO A 248 3.63 -52.49 20.47
N GLU A 249 2.88 -52.06 19.46
CA GLU A 249 1.46 -51.67 19.57
C GLU A 249 0.56 -52.91 19.61
N THR A 250 -0.45 -52.88 20.49
CA THR A 250 -1.46 -53.94 20.60
C THR A 250 -2.80 -53.45 20.08
N CYS A 251 -3.53 -54.31 19.36
CA CYS A 251 -4.86 -53.98 18.86
C CYS A 251 -5.88 -54.09 20.00
N ASP A 252 -6.57 -53.00 20.33
CA ASP A 252 -7.72 -53.07 21.23
C ASP A 252 -8.97 -53.46 20.42
N ALA A 253 -9.27 -54.76 20.41
CA ALA A 253 -10.43 -55.31 19.72
C ALA A 253 -11.79 -54.81 20.27
N GLY A 254 -11.83 -54.17 21.43
CA GLY A 254 -13.05 -53.56 21.99
C GLY A 254 -13.29 -52.13 21.50
N ALA A 255 -12.23 -51.44 21.04
CA ALA A 255 -12.26 -50.05 20.61
C ALA A 255 -11.90 -49.84 19.13
N SER A 256 -11.55 -50.92 18.40
CA SER A 256 -11.15 -50.90 16.99
C SER A 256 -10.04 -49.87 16.70
N GLN A 257 -9.04 -49.79 17.59
CA GLN A 257 -7.92 -48.84 17.45
C GLN A 257 -6.58 -49.49 17.85
N CYS A 258 -5.49 -49.00 17.26
CA CYS A 258 -4.13 -49.34 17.70
C CYS A 258 -3.83 -48.59 19.01
N VAL A 259 -3.39 -49.31 20.04
CA VAL A 259 -2.97 -48.72 21.32
C VAL A 259 -1.53 -49.13 21.64
N ALA A 260 -0.74 -48.19 22.15
CA ALA A 260 0.61 -48.48 22.63
C ALA A 260 0.55 -49.49 23.80
N SER A 261 1.45 -50.49 23.78
CA SER A 261 1.62 -51.44 24.89
C SER A 261 3.03 -51.31 25.50
N PRO A 262 3.16 -51.17 26.84
CA PRO A 262 2.07 -51.12 27.81
C PRO A 262 1.27 -49.81 27.67
N LEU A 263 0.06 -49.76 28.26
CA LEU A 263 -0.85 -48.59 28.26
C LEU A 263 -0.21 -47.27 28.75
N ASP A 264 1.03 -47.35 29.24
CA ASP A 264 1.89 -46.24 29.60
C ASP A 264 3.20 -46.30 28.78
N CYS A 265 3.20 -45.73 27.56
CA CYS A 265 4.42 -45.12 27.02
C CYS A 265 4.62 -43.79 27.77
N GLY A 266 5.46 -43.83 28.82
CA GLY A 266 5.56 -42.79 29.84
C GLY A 266 6.40 -41.57 29.47
N GLU A 267 5.74 -40.42 29.37
CA GLU A 267 6.05 -39.15 30.05
C GLU A 267 4.96 -38.14 29.63
N ARG A 268 4.07 -37.75 30.55
CA ARG A 268 3.20 -36.60 30.27
C ARG A 268 4.02 -35.33 30.46
N VAL A 269 4.63 -34.84 29.39
CA VAL A 269 5.28 -33.53 29.37
C VAL A 269 4.17 -32.48 29.29
N PHE A 270 3.93 -31.78 30.39
CA PHE A 270 3.06 -30.61 30.39
C PHE A 270 3.90 -29.36 30.19
N TYR A 271 3.61 -28.58 29.15
CA TYR A 271 4.14 -27.24 29.00
C TYR A 271 3.28 -26.29 29.83
N GLY A 272 3.77 -25.92 31.02
CA GLY A 272 3.18 -24.84 31.80
C GLY A 272 3.79 -23.50 31.41
N VAL A 273 2.96 -22.49 31.20
CA VAL A 273 3.41 -21.10 31.07
C VAL A 273 3.55 -20.52 32.47
N VAL A 274 4.75 -20.06 32.82
CA VAL A 274 4.99 -19.38 34.11
C VAL A 274 5.23 -17.91 33.85
N GLU A 275 4.37 -17.05 34.39
CA GLU A 275 4.62 -15.60 34.39
C GLU A 275 5.67 -15.28 35.46
N GLY A 276 6.90 -15.02 35.02
CA GLY A 276 7.90 -14.40 35.86
C GLY A 276 7.58 -12.92 36.12
N PRO A 277 8.20 -12.27 37.11
CA PRO A 277 7.99 -10.85 37.45
C PRO A 277 8.42 -9.84 36.35
N GLY A 278 8.67 -10.30 35.12
CA GLY A 278 9.00 -9.49 33.94
C GLY A 278 8.26 -9.88 32.65
N GLY A 279 7.28 -10.81 32.69
CA GLY A 279 6.44 -11.14 31.53
C GLY A 279 7.05 -12.06 30.46
N GLU A 280 8.24 -12.61 30.67
CA GLU A 280 8.83 -13.62 29.77
C GLU A 280 8.17 -14.99 29.98
N LEU A 281 7.75 -15.61 28.87
CA LEU A 281 7.16 -16.95 28.84
C LEU A 281 8.29 -17.99 28.75
N ALA A 282 8.47 -18.77 29.81
CA ALA A 282 9.38 -19.92 29.80
C ALA A 282 8.58 -21.22 29.91
N SER A 283 8.98 -22.25 29.16
CA SER A 283 8.45 -23.60 29.27
C SER A 283 9.16 -24.36 30.40
N ILE A 284 8.40 -24.90 31.35
CA ILE A 284 8.91 -25.80 32.39
C ILE A 284 8.54 -27.24 32.06
N ARG A 285 9.49 -28.16 32.27
CA ARG A 285 9.30 -29.61 32.15
C ARG A 285 8.99 -30.19 33.52
N CYS A 286 7.83 -30.84 33.66
CA CYS A 286 7.45 -31.58 34.86
C CYS A 286 7.23 -33.06 34.52
N THR A 287 7.50 -33.95 35.48
CA THR A 287 7.26 -35.40 35.33
C THR A 287 6.32 -35.91 36.42
N VAL A 288 5.51 -36.93 36.08
CA VAL A 288 4.61 -37.62 37.02
C VAL A 288 4.91 -39.11 36.96
N ASP A 289 5.45 -39.66 38.04
CA ASP A 289 5.57 -41.11 38.18
C ASP A 289 4.34 -41.68 38.89
N GLY A 290 3.59 -42.55 38.21
CA GLY A 290 2.66 -43.49 38.84
C GLY A 290 1.44 -42.88 39.55
N GLY A 291 0.86 -41.81 39.01
CA GLY A 291 -0.44 -41.29 39.46
C GLY A 291 -0.41 -40.38 40.71
N GLY A 292 0.77 -39.89 41.10
CA GLY A 292 0.95 -38.87 42.14
C GLY A 292 0.96 -37.42 41.63
N VAL A 293 1.07 -36.45 42.55
CA VAL A 293 1.25 -35.02 42.24
C VAL A 293 2.57 -34.83 41.45
N PRO A 294 2.59 -34.06 40.34
CA PRO A 294 3.79 -33.86 39.53
C PRO A 294 4.96 -33.28 40.34
N ASP A 295 6.15 -33.84 40.11
CA ASP A 295 7.43 -33.30 40.60
C ASP A 295 7.99 -32.37 39.50
N CYS A 296 8.14 -31.10 39.83
CA CYS A 296 8.59 -30.05 38.93
C CYS A 296 9.84 -29.42 39.52
N ASP A 297 10.99 -29.54 38.84
CA ASP A 297 12.23 -28.90 39.28
C ASP A 297 12.14 -27.38 39.01
N MET A 298 11.84 -26.60 40.05
CA MET A 298 11.68 -25.15 39.96
C MET A 298 12.67 -24.45 40.89
N GLU A 299 13.63 -23.73 40.32
CA GLU A 299 14.63 -23.03 41.14
C GLU A 299 14.09 -21.87 41.99
N SER A 300 12.84 -21.38 41.84
CA SER A 300 12.26 -20.34 42.76
C SER A 300 10.82 -19.86 42.49
N GLY A 301 9.86 -20.69 42.09
CA GLY A 301 8.49 -20.21 41.81
C GLY A 301 7.38 -21.20 42.16
N ALA A 302 6.20 -20.72 42.54
CA ALA A 302 5.03 -21.58 42.83
C ALA A 302 4.10 -21.68 41.61
N LEU A 303 3.77 -22.91 41.21
CA LEU A 303 2.89 -23.22 40.08
C LEU A 303 1.41 -22.98 40.46
N LYS A 304 0.65 -22.27 39.61
CA LYS A 304 -0.82 -22.22 39.66
C LYS A 304 -1.39 -23.08 38.54
N LEU A 305 -1.98 -24.22 38.88
CA LEU A 305 -2.71 -25.07 37.93
C LEU A 305 -4.17 -24.65 37.87
N TYR A 306 -4.68 -24.38 36.66
CA TYR A 306 -6.12 -24.22 36.41
C TYR A 306 -6.75 -25.59 36.09
N PRO A 307 -7.99 -25.87 36.52
CA PRO A 307 -8.67 -27.12 36.20
C PRO A 307 -8.96 -27.22 34.68
N PRO A 308 -8.95 -28.44 34.11
CA PRO A 308 -9.13 -28.66 32.68
C PRO A 308 -10.57 -28.30 32.26
N LEU A 309 -10.69 -27.60 31.13
CA LEU A 309 -11.95 -27.34 30.43
C LEU A 309 -12.20 -28.47 29.42
N CYS A 310 -13.38 -29.11 29.56
CA CYS A 310 -14.06 -30.06 28.64
C CYS A 310 -13.40 -31.45 28.46
N GLY A 311 -14.08 -32.60 28.43
CA GLY A 311 -15.48 -33.00 28.55
C GLY A 311 -15.60 -34.48 28.10
N GLY A 312 -16.28 -35.34 28.89
CA GLY A 312 -16.45 -36.78 28.60
C GLY A 312 -15.68 -37.70 29.55
#